data_AF-A0A2Z6EVG6-F1
#
_entry.id   AF-A0A2Z6EVG6-F1
#
_cell.length_a   1.000
_cell.length_b   1.000
_cell.length_c   1.000
_cell.angle_alpha   90.00
_cell.angle_beta   90.00
_cell.angle_gamma   90.00
#
_symmetry.space_group_name_H-M   'P 1'
#
loop_
_entity.id
_entity.type
_entity.pdbx_description
1 polymer ?
#
loop_
_entity_poly.entity_id
_entity_poly.type
_entity_poly.pdbx_seq_one_letter_code
_entity_poly.pdbx_strand_id
1 'polypeptide(L)'
;MDDFFNETELERTLNHISNPTKEIFNGAKLYKAIDKIKGVIRMGDFFYIDTALMNHLEVFDSIKEFSHVLKFDGTVNRDKTDKAKGRKVSK
;
A
#
# COMPACT_ATOMS: atom_id res chain seq x y z
N MET A 1 15.47 0.08 15.41
CA MET A 1 14.41 -0.22 14.44
C MET A 1 13.65 1.07 14.32
N ASP A 2 13.97 1.87 13.31
CA ASP A 2 13.28 3.12 13.04
C ASP A 2 11.88 2.80 12.53
N ASP A 3 10.89 3.15 13.35
CA ASP A 3 9.48 2.97 13.07
C ASP A 3 9.08 3.92 11.95
N PHE A 4 9.09 3.36 10.74
CA PHE A 4 8.72 3.97 9.46
C PHE A 4 7.34 4.67 9.46
N PHE A 5 6.46 4.37 10.43
CA PHE A 5 5.07 4.84 10.45
C PHE A 5 4.79 5.96 11.48
N ASN A 6 5.67 6.95 11.60
CA ASN A 6 5.53 8.00 12.63
C ASN A 6 5.32 9.42 12.09
N GLU A 7 5.30 9.65 10.78
CA GLU A 7 5.35 11.00 10.21
C GLU A 7 3.98 11.58 9.80
N THR A 8 3.02 10.73 9.40
CA THR A 8 1.69 11.18 8.95
C THR A 8 0.52 10.43 9.60
N GLU A 9 -0.69 11.01 9.56
CA GLU A 9 -1.93 10.39 10.08
C GLU A 9 -2.29 9.11 9.30
N LEU A 10 -2.05 9.09 7.98
CA LEU A 10 -2.28 7.91 7.16
C LEU A 10 -1.34 6.77 7.54
N GLU A 11 -0.06 7.04 7.76
CA GLU A 11 0.92 6.03 8.17
C GLU A 11 0.57 5.40 9.52
N ARG A 12 0.19 6.21 10.50
CA ARG A 12 -0.29 5.72 11.81
C ARG A 12 -1.52 4.84 11.65
N THR A 13 -2.46 5.24 10.79
CA THR A 13 -3.66 4.47 10.47
C THR A 13 -3.30 3.13 9.84
N LEU A 14 -2.41 3.13 8.84
CA LEU A 14 -1.96 1.92 8.15
C LEU A 14 -1.25 0.95 9.09
N ASN A 15 -0.43 1.45 10.02
CA ASN A 15 0.24 0.62 11.03
C ASN A 15 -0.77 -0.06 11.97
N HIS A 16 -1.86 0.63 12.34
CA HIS A 16 -2.89 0.05 13.20
C HIS A 16 -3.77 -0.97 12.46
N ILE A 17 -4.03 -0.77 11.17
CA ILE A 17 -4.99 -1.57 10.40
C ILE A 17 -4.33 -2.60 9.47
N SER A 18 -3.04 -2.86 9.61
CA SER A 18 -2.36 -3.85 8.77
C SER A 18 -1.34 -4.69 9.55
N ASN A 19 -1.06 -5.88 9.02
CA ASN A 19 -0.01 -6.74 9.51
C ASN A 19 1.11 -6.88 8.47
N PRO A 20 2.39 -6.85 8.89
CA PRO A 20 3.49 -7.12 7.98
C PRO A 20 3.43 -8.55 7.47
N THR A 21 3.74 -8.74 6.19
CA THR A 21 3.92 -10.07 5.60
C THR A 21 5.40 -10.45 5.56
N LYS A 22 5.69 -11.68 5.12
CA LYS A 22 7.07 -12.12 4.84
C LYS A 22 7.53 -11.77 3.42
N GLU A 23 6.66 -11.17 2.61
CA GLU A 23 6.89 -10.92 1.20
C GLU A 23 7.53 -9.54 0.99
N ILE A 24 8.48 -9.49 0.05
CA ILE A 24 9.12 -8.27 -0.42
C ILE A 24 8.74 -8.11 -1.89
N PHE A 25 8.24 -6.94 -2.27
CA PHE A 25 7.91 -6.60 -3.64
C PHE A 25 8.53 -5.23 -3.98
N ASN A 26 9.20 -5.13 -5.12
CA ASN A 26 9.95 -3.94 -5.52
C ASN A 26 10.90 -3.41 -4.43
N GLY A 27 11.55 -4.31 -3.68
CA GLY A 27 12.48 -3.95 -2.60
C GLY A 27 11.82 -3.41 -1.32
N ALA A 28 10.49 -3.38 -1.25
CA ALA A 28 9.72 -2.93 -0.09
C ALA A 28 8.95 -4.09 0.55
N LYS A 29 8.73 -4.00 1.87
CA LYS A 29 7.92 -4.97 2.61
C LYS A 29 6.45 -4.83 2.24
N LEU A 30 5.79 -5.94 1.95
CA LEU A 30 4.36 -5.99 1.70
C LEU A 30 3.60 -6.13 3.02
N TYR A 31 2.54 -5.35 3.18
CA TYR A 31 1.62 -5.38 4.32
C TYR A 31 0.26 -5.86 3.87
N LYS A 32 -0.46 -6.54 4.75
CA LYS A 32 -1.84 -6.99 4.51
C LYS A 32 -2.79 -6.21 5.40
N ALA A 33 -3.78 -5.56 4.82
CA ALA A 33 -4.84 -4.86 5.53
C ALA A 33 -5.71 -5.87 6.31
N ILE A 34 -5.88 -5.61 7.60
CA ILE A 34 -6.79 -6.35 8.50
C ILE A 34 -8.09 -5.59 8.78
N ASP A 35 -8.17 -4.32 8.36
CA ASP A 35 -9.38 -3.50 8.36
C ASP A 35 -9.42 -2.60 7.10
N LYS A 36 -10.53 -1.89 6.89
CA LYS A 36 -10.75 -1.00 5.74
C LYS A 36 -10.37 0.45 6.04
N ILE A 37 -9.90 1.17 5.02
CA ILE A 37 -9.73 2.64 5.06
C ILE A 37 -10.65 3.25 4.01
N LYS A 38 -11.67 4.01 4.47
CA LYS A 38 -12.51 4.96 3.70
C LYS A 38 -12.73 4.66 2.20
N GLY A 39 -12.97 3.40 1.83
CA GLY A 39 -13.21 2.98 0.44
C GLY A 39 -11.98 2.89 -0.47
N VAL A 40 -10.79 3.25 0.03
CA VAL A 40 -9.51 3.17 -0.72
C VAL A 40 -8.75 1.89 -0.44
N ILE A 41 -8.82 1.35 0.78
CA ILE A 41 -8.21 0.06 1.12
C ILE A 41 -9.30 -0.82 1.75
N ARG A 42 -9.44 -2.05 1.26
CA ARG A 42 -10.36 -3.05 1.78
C ARG A 42 -9.62 -4.02 2.69
N MET A 43 -10.35 -4.63 3.61
CA MET A 43 -9.81 -5.74 4.40
C MET A 43 -9.33 -6.85 3.45
N GLY A 44 -8.10 -7.33 3.67
CA GLY A 44 -7.47 -8.37 2.86
C GLY A 44 -6.62 -7.85 1.70
N ASP A 45 -6.74 -6.57 1.34
CA ASP A 45 -5.86 -5.94 0.35
C ASP A 45 -4.40 -5.93 0.84
N PHE A 46 -3.47 -5.86 -0.10
CA PHE A 46 -2.05 -5.73 0.17
C PHE A 46 -1.54 -4.38 -0.28
N PHE A 47 -0.51 -3.87 0.38
CA PHE A 47 0.13 -2.63 -0.06
C PHE A 47 1.60 -2.57 0.37
N TYR A 48 2.37 -1.75 -0.33
CA TYR A 48 3.70 -1.33 0.10
C TYR A 48 3.89 0.16 -0.17
N ILE A 49 4.85 0.76 0.53
CA ILE A 49 5.22 2.16 0.34
C ILE A 49 6.38 2.24 -0.64
N ASP A 50 6.22 3.04 -1.69
CA ASP A 50 7.25 3.22 -2.69
C ASP A 50 8.49 3.86 -2.05
N THR A 51 9.62 3.16 -2.12
CA THR A 51 10.85 3.55 -1.44
C THR A 51 11.63 4.62 -2.20
N ALA A 52 11.30 4.89 -3.47
CA ALA A 52 12.03 5.85 -4.30
C ALA A 52 11.68 7.30 -3.99
N LEU A 53 10.39 7.60 -3.78
CA LEU A 53 9.91 8.96 -3.48
C LEU A 53 9.12 9.05 -2.18
N MET A 54 8.85 7.93 -1.49
CA MET A 54 8.17 7.85 -0.18
C MET A 54 6.93 8.75 -0.07
N ASN A 55 6.12 8.81 -1.14
CA ASN A 55 4.97 9.71 -1.21
C ASN A 55 3.67 9.05 -1.67
N HIS A 56 3.70 7.74 -1.90
CA HIS A 56 2.53 6.97 -2.30
C HIS A 56 2.65 5.49 -1.91
N LEU A 57 1.49 4.86 -1.85
CA LEU A 57 1.29 3.43 -1.68
C LEU A 57 0.85 2.82 -3.01
N GLU A 58 1.41 1.67 -3.34
CA GLU A 58 0.79 0.79 -4.33
C GLU A 58 -0.11 -0.20 -3.61
N VAL A 59 -1.39 -0.21 -3.97
CA VAL A 59 -2.42 -1.06 -3.38
C VAL A 59 -2.75 -2.18 -4.36
N PHE A 60 -2.80 -3.40 -3.83
CA PHE A 60 -3.15 -4.63 -4.50
C PHE A 60 -4.37 -5.23 -3.81
N ASP A 61 -5.24 -5.86 -4.57
CA ASP A 61 -6.40 -6.54 -4.00
C ASP A 61 -6.01 -7.82 -3.23
N SER A 62 -7.01 -8.49 -2.66
CA SER A 62 -6.80 -9.71 -1.88
C SER A 62 -6.25 -10.90 -2.68
N ILE A 63 -6.30 -10.85 -4.01
CA ILE A 63 -5.69 -11.84 -4.92
C ILE A 63 -4.34 -11.36 -5.47
N LYS A 64 -3.80 -10.26 -4.93
CA LYS A 64 -2.50 -9.65 -5.25
C LYS A 64 -2.41 -9.08 -6.67
N GLU A 65 -3.55 -8.69 -7.24
CA GLU A 65 -3.59 -7.91 -8.47
C GLU A 65 -3.55 -6.41 -8.15
N PHE A 66 -2.80 -5.65 -8.96
CA PHE A 66 -2.70 -4.22 -8.75
C PHE A 66 -4.06 -3.54 -8.87
N SER A 67 -4.38 -2.71 -7.89
CA SER A 67 -5.64 -1.98 -7.81
C SER A 67 -5.43 -0.52 -8.18
N HIS A 68 -4.63 0.22 -7.41
CA HIS A 68 -4.39 1.65 -7.62
C HIS A 68 -3.20 2.17 -6.83
N VAL A 69 -2.79 3.40 -7.14
CA VAL A 69 -1.81 4.16 -6.38
C VAL A 69 -2.50 5.18 -5.48
N LEU A 70 -2.23 5.13 -4.17
CA LEU A 70 -2.77 6.05 -3.17
C LEU A 70 -1.70 7.02 -2.68
N LYS A 71 -1.97 8.34 -2.72
CA LYS A 71 -1.10 9.35 -2.10
C LYS A 71 -1.32 9.42 -0.59
N PHE A 72 -0.36 9.99 0.13
CA PHE A 72 -0.49 10.17 1.58
C PHE A 72 -1.58 11.16 2.02
N ASP A 73 -2.02 12.04 1.12
CA ASP A 73 -3.21 12.88 1.33
C ASP A 73 -4.54 12.09 1.22
N GLY A 74 -4.48 10.79 0.95
CA GLY A 74 -5.64 9.91 0.83
C GLY A 74 -6.31 9.92 -0.55
N THR A 75 -5.75 10.63 -1.54
CA THR A 75 -6.29 10.68 -2.91
C THR A 75 -5.62 9.67 -3.84
N VAL A 76 -6.36 9.18 -4.82
CA VAL A 76 -5.82 8.26 -5.84
C VAL A 76 -4.99 9.02 -6.87
N ASN A 77 -3.77 8.57 -7.10
CA ASN A 77 -2.90 9.07 -8.15
C ASN A 77 -3.26 8.40 -9.48
N ARG A 78 -4.13 9.04 -10.27
CA ARG A 78 -4.62 8.50 -11.55
C ARG A 78 -3.50 8.20 -12.54
N ASP A 79 -2.59 9.15 -12.74
CA ASP A 79 -1.49 9.01 -13.71
C ASP A 79 -0.58 7.83 -13.37
N LYS A 80 -0.25 7.64 -12.09
CA LYS A 80 0.56 6.48 -11.66
C LYS A 80 -0.24 5.18 -11.70
N THR A 81 -1.53 5.23 -11.36
CA THR A 81 -2.44 4.09 -11.44
C THR A 81 -2.48 3.55 -12.86
N ASP A 82 -2.63 4.42 -13.86
CA ASP A 82 -2.67 4.01 -15.26
C ASP A 82 -1.34 3.39 -15.73
N LYS A 83 -0.20 3.88 -15.24
CA LYS A 83 1.13 3.33 -15.54
C LYS A 83 1.42 1.99 -14.86
N ALA A 84 0.78 1.72 -13.72
CA ALA A 84 1.00 0.53 -12.91
C ALA A 84 -0.01 -0.60 -13.20
N LYS A 85 -1.02 -0.36 -14.06
CA LYS A 85 -1.99 -1.36 -14.51
C LYS A 85 -1.29 -2.64 -15.00
N GLY A 86 -1.85 -3.78 -14.63
CA GLY A 86 -1.36 -5.10 -15.03
C GLY A 86 -0.26 -5.69 -14.14
N ARG A 87 0.24 -4.94 -13.14
CA ARG A 87 1.14 -5.49 -12.12
C ARG A 87 0.44 -6.53 -11.25
N LYS A 88 1.18 -7.55 -10.82
CA LYS A 88 0.74 -8.55 -9.83
C LYS A 88 1.89 -8.86 -8.91
N VAL A 89 1.59 -9.18 -7.65
CA VAL A 89 2.61 -9.60 -6.66
C VAL A 89 2.95 -11.10 -6.80
N SER A 90 2.39 -11.82 -7.78
CA SER A 90 2.69 -13.24 -8.03
C SER A 90 3.89 -13.44 -8.97
N LYS A 91 4.79 -14.42 -8.75
CA LYS A 91 4.71 -15.60 -7.87
C LYS A 91 5.89 -15.68 -6.91
#